data_AF-M1LX95-F1
#
_entry.id   AF-M1LX95-F1
#
_cell.length_a   1.000
_cell.length_b   1.000
_cell.length_c   1.000
_cell.angle_alpha   90.00
_cell.angle_beta   90.00
_cell.angle_gamma   90.00
#
_symmetry.space_group_name_H-M   'P 1'
#
loop_
_entity.id
_entity.type
_entity.pdbx_description
1 polymer ?
#
loop_
_entity_poly.entity_id
_entity_poly.type
_entity_poly.pdbx_seq_one_letter_code
_entity_poly.pdbx_strand_id
1 'polypeptide(L)'
;MKIDILKNVEKKFAPFDGNILRLNMNGEKVPISVIREIVEKIFLYLGRNNLCGKIYRYDDWLQHDGLLFYKERFTYKKLKQILNNNKAFYNSRNGDDLVRRGYYDSRSRWYVRVYILDRIDLKKGEELWGDFDISISDYHIYKLKEIIENKYSVKLNIEEAYTYFQRINVANSQFDSSSAFNCIEFQS
;
A
#
# COMPACT_ATOMS: atom_id res chain seq x y z
N MET A 1 -3.94 17.97 7.41
CA MET A 1 -4.87 17.10 8.18
C MET A 1 -4.26 15.72 8.27
N LYS A 2 -3.98 15.27 9.50
CA LYS A 2 -3.47 13.94 9.81
C LYS A 2 -4.65 12.98 9.94
N ILE A 3 -4.58 11.81 9.30
CA ILE A 3 -5.56 10.74 9.50
C ILE A 3 -4.87 9.68 10.34
N ASP A 4 -5.47 9.37 11.48
CA ASP A 4 -5.03 8.29 12.35
C ASP A 4 -5.75 7.02 11.90
N ILE A 5 -5.13 6.29 10.98
CA ILE A 5 -5.69 5.03 10.46
C ILE A 5 -5.84 4.02 11.59
N LEU A 6 -4.91 3.98 12.53
CA LEU A 6 -4.92 3.01 13.63
C LEU A 6 -6.18 3.16 14.47
N LYS A 7 -6.63 4.40 14.75
CA LYS A 7 -7.93 4.61 15.39
C LYS A 7 -9.11 4.08 14.59
N ASN A 8 -9.07 4.16 13.26
CA ASN A 8 -10.13 3.59 12.42
C ASN A 8 -10.08 2.05 12.39
N VAL A 9 -8.87 1.48 12.39
CA VAL A 9 -8.62 0.04 12.50
C VAL A 9 -9.13 -0.48 13.84
N GLU A 10 -8.76 0.16 14.96
CA GLU A 10 -9.23 -0.17 16.32
C GLU A 10 -10.74 -0.15 16.44
N LYS A 11 -11.38 0.84 15.83
CA LYS A 11 -12.85 0.96 15.80
C LYS A 11 -13.51 0.05 14.78
N LYS A 12 -12.75 -0.71 14.00
CA LYS A 12 -13.21 -1.52 12.86
C LYS A 12 -14.16 -0.70 11.98
N PHE A 13 -13.73 0.49 11.59
CA PHE A 13 -14.44 1.33 10.64
C PHE A 13 -13.99 1.00 9.22
N ALA A 14 -14.94 1.03 8.28
CA ALA A 14 -14.65 0.89 6.87
C ALA A 14 -13.50 1.82 6.43
N PRO A 15 -12.59 1.34 5.55
CA PRO A 15 -12.57 0.02 4.93
C PRO A 15 -11.91 -1.09 5.77
N PHE A 16 -11.53 -0.80 7.02
CA PHE A 16 -10.74 -1.68 7.90
C PHE A 16 -11.59 -2.65 8.73
N ASP A 17 -12.87 -2.79 8.39
CA ASP A 17 -13.89 -3.55 9.12
C ASP A 17 -14.06 -4.99 8.60
N GLY A 18 -13.41 -5.34 7.50
CA GLY A 18 -13.44 -6.67 6.91
C GLY A 18 -12.04 -7.24 6.68
N ASN A 19 -11.81 -7.75 5.48
CA ASN A 19 -10.53 -8.32 5.09
C ASN A 19 -9.63 -7.35 4.31
N ILE A 20 -8.41 -7.79 4.04
CA ILE A 20 -7.52 -7.23 3.02
C ILE A 20 -7.23 -8.29 1.97
N LEU A 21 -6.89 -7.84 0.77
CA LEU A 21 -6.28 -8.64 -0.26
C LEU A 21 -4.85 -8.15 -0.47
N ARG A 22 -3.87 -9.04 -0.39
CA ARG A 22 -2.45 -8.71 -0.55
C ARG A 22 -1.71 -9.81 -1.29
N LEU A 23 -0.52 -9.49 -1.79
CA LEU A 23 0.38 -10.53 -2.30
C LEU A 23 0.87 -11.44 -1.17
N ASN A 24 1.01 -12.71 -1.52
CA ASN A 24 1.67 -13.69 -0.67
C ASN A 24 3.18 -13.45 -0.68
N MET A 25 3.73 -12.82 0.35
CA MET A 25 5.14 -12.45 0.40
C MET A 25 6.06 -13.57 0.92
N ASN A 26 5.80 -14.84 0.59
CA ASN A 26 6.66 -15.96 0.97
C ASN A 26 7.97 -15.98 0.14
N GLY A 27 8.67 -14.84 0.05
CA GLY A 27 9.84 -14.63 -0.79
C GLY A 27 9.54 -14.41 -2.28
N GLU A 28 8.28 -14.48 -2.70
CA GLU A 28 7.87 -14.20 -4.07
C GLU A 28 7.98 -12.71 -4.36
N LYS A 29 8.79 -12.38 -5.37
CA LYS A 29 9.02 -11.00 -5.80
C LYS A 29 8.28 -10.78 -7.10
N VAL A 30 7.40 -9.79 -7.11
CA VAL A 30 6.53 -9.54 -8.26
C VAL A 30 7.08 -8.39 -9.09
N PRO A 31 7.32 -8.60 -10.39
CA PRO A 31 7.70 -7.54 -11.33
C PRO A 31 6.85 -6.28 -11.23
N ILE A 32 7.50 -5.11 -11.28
CA ILE A 32 6.81 -3.81 -11.29
C ILE A 32 5.82 -3.70 -12.46
N SER A 33 6.12 -4.35 -13.58
CA SER A 33 5.26 -4.45 -14.76
C SER A 33 3.92 -5.09 -14.38
N VAL A 34 3.97 -6.23 -13.68
CA VAL A 34 2.81 -6.97 -13.17
C VAL A 34 2.09 -6.17 -12.10
N ILE A 35 2.80 -5.57 -11.13
CA ILE A 35 2.20 -4.72 -10.09
C ILE A 35 1.43 -3.55 -10.70
N ARG A 36 2.03 -2.84 -11.67
CA ARG A 36 1.39 -1.71 -12.36
C ARG A 36 0.06 -2.14 -13.00
N GLU A 37 0.07 -3.27 -13.69
CA GLU A 37 -1.13 -3.80 -14.34
C GLU A 37 -2.20 -4.26 -13.34
N ILE A 38 -1.80 -4.89 -12.22
CA ILE A 38 -2.72 -5.27 -11.15
C ILE A 38 -3.37 -4.02 -10.54
N VAL A 39 -2.57 -3.00 -10.22
CA VAL A 39 -3.06 -1.73 -9.68
C VAL A 39 -4.02 -1.07 -10.67
N GLU A 40 -3.69 -1.03 -11.96
CA GLU A 40 -4.62 -0.57 -13.00
C GLU A 40 -5.93 -1.36 -13.00
N LYS A 41 -5.86 -2.68 -12.89
CA LYS A 41 -7.04 -3.56 -12.86
C LYS A 41 -7.91 -3.30 -11.63
N ILE A 42 -7.32 -3.09 -10.46
CA ILE A 42 -8.01 -2.70 -9.23
C ILE A 42 -8.79 -1.41 -9.46
N PHE A 43 -8.13 -0.35 -9.96
CA PHE A 43 -8.80 0.93 -10.16
C PHE A 43 -9.88 0.90 -11.25
N LEU A 44 -9.70 0.09 -12.30
CA LEU A 44 -10.75 -0.16 -13.29
C LEU A 44 -11.95 -0.89 -12.67
N TYR A 45 -11.72 -1.85 -11.79
CA TYR A 45 -12.77 -2.55 -11.06
C TYR A 45 -13.54 -1.60 -10.14
N LEU A 46 -12.84 -0.77 -9.36
CA LEU A 46 -13.45 0.28 -8.53
C LEU A 46 -14.29 1.24 -9.39
N GLY A 47 -13.75 1.58 -10.57
CA GLY A 47 -14.42 2.20 -11.74
C GLY A 47 -15.83 1.71 -11.97
N ARG A 48 -15.88 0.46 -12.43
CA ARG A 48 -17.09 -0.19 -12.95
C ARG A 48 -18.14 -0.47 -11.88
N ASN A 49 -17.74 -0.55 -10.62
CA ASN A 49 -18.62 -0.84 -9.49
C ASN A 49 -19.08 0.42 -8.73
N ASN A 50 -18.94 1.61 -9.31
CA ASN A 50 -19.33 2.89 -8.68
C ASN A 50 -18.65 3.16 -7.32
N LEU A 51 -17.46 2.62 -7.13
CA LEU A 51 -16.63 2.85 -5.95
C LEU A 51 -15.69 4.05 -6.11
N CYS A 52 -15.80 4.77 -7.22
CA CYS A 52 -15.02 5.97 -7.53
C CYS A 52 -15.58 7.21 -6.83
N GLY A 53 -15.18 7.47 -5.59
CA GLY A 53 -15.37 8.78 -4.98
C GLY A 53 -14.22 9.73 -5.32
N LYS A 54 -14.08 10.80 -4.54
CA LYS A 54 -12.86 11.61 -4.57
C LYS A 54 -11.72 10.77 -4.01
N ILE A 55 -10.62 10.63 -4.76
CA ILE A 55 -9.44 9.91 -4.31
C ILE A 55 -8.53 10.90 -3.58
N TYR A 56 -7.95 10.45 -2.48
CA TYR A 56 -6.83 11.11 -1.83
C TYR A 56 -5.60 10.22 -1.89
N ARG A 57 -4.45 10.83 -2.15
CA ARG A 57 -3.15 10.17 -2.07
C ARG A 57 -2.47 10.56 -0.76
N TYR A 58 -1.76 9.61 -0.17
CA TYR A 58 -0.99 9.79 1.05
C TYR A 58 0.40 9.16 0.90
N ASP A 59 1.31 9.71 1.68
CA ASP A 59 2.50 8.99 2.11
C ASP A 59 2.12 8.15 3.31
N ASP A 60 2.14 6.84 3.12
CA ASP A 60 1.74 5.85 4.13
C ASP A 60 2.97 5.42 4.90
N TRP A 61 3.09 6.00 6.09
CA TRP A 61 4.12 5.70 7.08
C TRP A 61 3.60 4.71 8.13
N LEU A 62 2.57 3.91 7.81
CA LEU A 62 2.00 2.96 8.77
C LEU A 62 3.03 1.95 9.26
N GLN A 63 3.99 1.60 8.41
CA GLN A 63 5.11 0.70 8.74
C GLN A 63 6.30 1.42 9.40
N HIS A 64 6.16 2.71 9.74
CA HIS A 64 7.14 3.43 10.55
C HIS A 64 6.51 3.84 11.88
N ASP A 65 5.67 4.87 11.85
CA ASP A 65 5.13 5.55 13.04
C ASP A 65 3.60 5.43 13.14
N GLY A 66 2.98 4.66 12.24
CA GLY A 66 1.53 4.44 12.24
C GLY A 66 0.74 5.60 11.61
N LEU A 67 1.39 6.53 10.91
CA LEU A 67 0.75 7.77 10.44
C LEU A 67 0.56 7.82 8.92
N LEU A 68 -0.43 8.63 8.50
CA LEU A 68 -0.55 9.09 7.12
C LEU A 68 -0.19 10.56 7.01
N PHE A 69 0.75 10.86 6.13
CA PHE A 69 1.19 12.22 5.83
C PHE A 69 0.76 12.66 4.42
N TYR A 70 0.81 13.98 4.19
CA TYR A 70 0.63 14.61 2.87
C TYR A 70 -0.61 14.19 2.08
N LYS A 71 -1.80 14.53 2.62
CA LYS A 71 -3.08 14.35 1.91
C LYS A 71 -3.17 15.26 0.69
N GLU A 72 -2.98 14.71 -0.50
CA GLU A 72 -3.22 15.41 -1.76
C GLU A 72 -4.52 14.91 -2.40
N ARG A 73 -5.35 15.84 -2.89
CA ARG A 73 -6.48 15.47 -3.76
C ARG A 73 -5.94 14.86 -5.05
N PHE A 74 -6.40 13.64 -5.33
CA PHE A 74 -5.96 12.86 -6.47
C PHE A 74 -7.09 12.67 -7.48
N THR A 75 -6.76 12.26 -8.71
CA THR A 75 -7.74 12.05 -9.79
C THR A 75 -7.42 10.80 -10.59
N TYR A 76 -8.43 10.21 -11.21
CA TYR A 76 -8.25 9.12 -12.16
C TYR A 76 -7.37 9.51 -13.36
N LYS A 77 -7.40 10.77 -13.78
CA LYS A 77 -6.49 11.28 -14.83
C LYS A 77 -5.02 11.18 -14.39
N LYS A 78 -4.69 11.67 -13.19
CA LYS A 78 -3.33 11.56 -12.62
C LYS A 78 -2.92 10.10 -12.44
N LEU A 79 -3.84 9.26 -11.97
CA LEU A 79 -3.61 7.83 -11.81
C LEU A 79 -3.26 7.17 -13.16
N LYS A 80 -4.02 7.45 -14.22
CA LYS A 80 -3.76 6.94 -15.57
C LYS A 80 -2.40 7.38 -16.09
N GLN A 81 -1.98 8.62 -15.80
CA GLN A 81 -0.64 9.12 -16.18
C GLN A 81 0.47 8.32 -15.47
N ILE A 82 0.31 8.03 -14.18
CA ILE A 82 1.26 7.24 -13.40
C ILE A 82 1.31 5.79 -13.92
N LEU A 83 0.17 5.19 -14.20
CA LEU A 83 0.06 3.79 -14.63
C LEU A 83 0.36 3.59 -16.13
N ASN A 84 0.64 4.66 -16.87
CA ASN A 84 0.86 4.62 -18.31
C ASN A 84 2.10 3.79 -18.71
N ASN A 85 3.15 3.77 -17.88
CA ASN A 85 4.33 2.94 -18.08
C ASN A 85 5.08 2.70 -16.77
N ASN A 86 6.00 1.73 -16.77
CA ASN A 86 6.76 1.33 -15.58
C ASN A 86 7.63 2.46 -15.01
N LYS A 87 8.17 3.35 -15.86
CA LYS A 87 9.00 4.47 -15.42
C LYS A 87 8.18 5.50 -14.64
N ALA A 88 7.02 5.89 -15.18
CA ALA A 88 6.09 6.80 -14.49
C ALA A 88 5.57 6.20 -13.18
N PHE A 89 5.28 4.90 -13.18
CA PHE A 89 4.84 4.19 -11.98
C PHE A 89 5.93 4.14 -10.91
N TYR A 90 7.16 3.75 -11.28
CA TYR A 90 8.32 3.77 -10.38
C TYR A 90 8.57 5.18 -9.80
N ASN A 91 8.58 6.21 -10.65
CA ASN A 91 8.80 7.60 -10.23
C ASN A 91 7.68 8.16 -9.33
N SER A 92 6.55 7.46 -9.21
CA SER A 92 5.45 7.89 -8.34
C SER A 92 5.65 7.51 -6.87
N ARG A 93 6.67 6.70 -6.54
CA ARG A 93 7.03 6.32 -5.16
C ARG A 93 7.33 7.53 -4.27
N ASN A 94 7.39 7.34 -2.96
CA ASN A 94 7.71 8.42 -2.03
C ASN A 94 9.19 8.83 -2.10
N GLY A 95 10.09 7.86 -2.32
CA GLY A 95 11.53 8.09 -2.30
C GLY A 95 12.19 7.26 -1.19
N ASP A 96 11.47 7.10 -0.09
CA ASP A 96 11.81 6.26 1.05
C ASP A 96 11.39 4.78 0.80
N ASP A 97 12.22 3.84 1.24
CA ASP A 97 12.10 2.40 1.02
C ASP A 97 11.16 1.71 2.00
N LEU A 98 10.60 2.42 2.98
CA LEU A 98 9.63 1.86 3.92
C LEU A 98 8.28 2.60 3.89
N VAL A 99 8.16 3.61 3.03
CA VAL A 99 6.94 4.38 2.83
C VAL A 99 6.14 3.86 1.63
N ARG A 100 4.89 3.45 1.87
CA ARG A 100 3.98 3.07 0.79
C ARG A 100 3.26 4.29 0.22
N ARG A 101 2.82 4.20 -1.03
CA ARG A 101 1.86 5.17 -1.60
C ARG A 101 0.44 4.67 -1.32
N GLY A 102 -0.27 5.40 -0.46
CA GLY A 102 -1.66 5.12 -0.11
C GLY A 102 -2.64 5.88 -1.00
N TYR A 103 -3.71 5.21 -1.43
CA TYR A 103 -4.83 5.80 -2.15
C TYR A 103 -6.13 5.46 -1.42
N TYR A 104 -6.85 6.48 -0.97
CA TYR A 104 -8.03 6.34 -0.11
C TYR A 104 -9.26 6.99 -0.74
N ASP A 105 -10.39 6.31 -0.66
CA ASP A 105 -11.68 6.86 -1.06
C ASP A 105 -12.21 7.87 -0.04
N SER A 106 -12.67 9.02 -0.49
CA SER A 106 -13.30 10.03 0.38
C SER A 106 -14.49 9.55 1.21
N ARG A 107 -15.14 8.43 0.82
CA ARG A 107 -16.28 7.83 1.54
C ARG A 107 -15.86 6.62 2.37
N SER A 108 -14.55 6.40 2.56
CA SER A 108 -14.00 5.31 3.37
C SER A 108 -14.44 3.90 2.92
N ARG A 109 -14.62 3.69 1.62
CA ARG A 109 -15.07 2.38 1.09
C ARG A 109 -13.92 1.45 0.74
N TRP A 110 -12.75 2.00 0.45
CA TRP A 110 -11.56 1.23 0.12
C TRP A 110 -10.29 2.02 0.41
N TYR A 111 -9.21 1.28 0.61
CA TYR A 111 -7.85 1.79 0.74
C TYR A 111 -6.89 0.89 -0.02
N VAL A 112 -6.10 1.45 -0.94
CA VAL A 112 -5.07 0.74 -1.71
C VAL A 112 -3.71 1.26 -1.30
N ARG A 113 -2.80 0.36 -0.94
CA ARG A 113 -1.40 0.69 -0.64
C ARG A 113 -0.53 0.03 -1.69
N VAL A 114 0.39 0.81 -2.24
CA VAL A 114 1.33 0.34 -3.27
C VAL A 114 2.75 0.61 -2.79
N TYR A 115 3.58 -0.41 -2.91
CA TYR A 115 4.99 -0.36 -2.57
C TYR A 115 5.83 -0.74 -3.80
N ILE A 116 6.91 -0.02 -4.04
CA ILE A 116 7.85 -0.28 -5.13
C ILE A 116 9.23 -0.26 -4.51
N LEU A 117 9.96 -1.37 -4.62
CA LEU A 117 11.29 -1.52 -4.04
C LEU A 117 12.27 -0.56 -4.73
N ASP A 118 13.15 0.08 -3.96
CA ASP A 118 14.14 1.00 -4.52
C ASP A 118 15.29 0.26 -5.24
N ARG A 119 15.96 0.97 -6.15
CA ARG A 119 17.05 0.51 -7.00
C ARG A 119 18.39 0.42 -6.30
N ILE A 120 18.51 0.92 -5.08
CA ILE A 120 19.80 1.06 -4.39
C ILE A 120 20.51 -0.30 -4.27
N ASP A 121 19.74 -1.40 -4.23
CA ASP A 121 20.26 -2.76 -4.14
C ASP A 121 20.21 -3.57 -5.45
N LEU A 122 19.78 -2.97 -6.57
CA LEU A 122 19.60 -3.70 -7.83
C LEU A 122 20.82 -3.59 -8.74
N LYS A 123 21.31 -4.74 -9.22
CA LYS A 123 22.36 -4.76 -10.26
C LYS A 123 21.79 -4.24 -11.58
N LYS A 124 22.67 -3.68 -12.41
CA LYS A 124 22.30 -3.19 -13.75
C LYS A 124 21.65 -4.33 -14.55
N GLY A 125 20.38 -4.17 -14.90
CA GLY A 125 19.59 -5.15 -15.66
C GLY A 125 18.61 -5.98 -14.82
N GLU A 126 18.64 -5.86 -13.49
CA GLU A 126 17.63 -6.49 -12.64
C GLU A 126 16.27 -5.79 -12.75
N GLU A 127 15.21 -6.58 -12.67
CA GLU A 127 13.85 -6.09 -12.74
C GLU A 127 13.43 -5.47 -11.40
N LEU A 128 12.75 -4.33 -11.47
CA LEU A 128 12.15 -3.71 -10.29
C LEU A 128 10.98 -4.56 -9.80
N TRP A 129 10.82 -4.62 -8.48
CA TRP A 129 9.74 -5.34 -7.84
C TRP A 129 8.85 -4.43 -7.01
N GLY A 130 7.67 -4.90 -6.68
CA GLY A 130 6.74 -4.18 -5.82
C GLY A 130 5.79 -5.09 -5.07
N ASP A 131 4.97 -4.47 -4.25
CA ASP A 131 3.91 -5.09 -3.48
C ASP A 131 2.67 -4.19 -3.49
N PHE A 132 1.52 -4.78 -3.21
CA PHE A 132 0.30 -4.04 -2.96
C PHE A 132 -0.58 -4.74 -1.94
N ASP A 133 -1.42 -3.94 -1.30
CA ASP A 133 -2.55 -4.43 -0.54
C ASP A 133 -3.77 -3.53 -0.76
N ILE A 134 -4.96 -4.12 -0.65
CA ILE A 134 -6.23 -3.40 -0.70
C ILE A 134 -7.14 -3.88 0.41
N SER A 135 -7.69 -2.91 1.14
CA SER A 135 -8.75 -3.07 2.12
C SER A 135 -10.04 -2.51 1.51
N ILE A 136 -11.08 -3.34 1.47
CA ILE A 136 -12.39 -3.06 0.85
C ILE A 136 -13.39 -4.12 1.38
N SER A 137 -14.70 -3.94 1.18
CA SER A 137 -15.68 -4.96 1.58
C SER A 137 -15.40 -6.34 0.99
N ASP A 138 -15.74 -7.38 1.74
CA ASP A 138 -15.41 -8.77 1.43
C ASP A 138 -15.90 -9.21 0.05
N TYR A 139 -17.13 -8.82 -0.33
CA TYR A 139 -17.67 -9.09 -1.66
C TYR A 139 -16.71 -8.66 -2.79
N HIS A 140 -16.12 -7.47 -2.66
CA HIS A 140 -15.19 -6.95 -3.65
C HIS A 140 -13.80 -7.59 -3.55
N ILE A 141 -13.35 -7.98 -2.35
CA ILE A 141 -12.08 -8.70 -2.16
C ILE A 141 -12.06 -10.00 -2.92
N TYR A 142 -13.08 -10.85 -2.75
CA TYR A 142 -13.11 -12.15 -3.42
C TYR A 142 -13.20 -12.00 -4.94
N LYS A 143 -13.94 -10.99 -5.43
CA LYS A 143 -14.02 -10.68 -6.86
C LYS A 143 -12.70 -10.17 -7.44
N LEU A 144 -12.00 -9.30 -6.71
CA LEU A 144 -10.68 -8.84 -7.13
C LEU A 144 -9.66 -9.97 -7.15
N LYS A 145 -9.67 -10.85 -6.14
CA LYS A 145 -8.81 -12.03 -6.09
C LYS A 145 -8.98 -12.91 -7.32
N GLU A 146 -10.23 -13.27 -7.63
CA GLU A 146 -10.59 -14.05 -8.82
C GLU A 146 -10.07 -13.38 -10.11
N ILE A 147 -10.32 -12.09 -10.29
CA ILE A 147 -9.88 -11.34 -11.48
C ILE A 147 -8.36 -11.30 -11.62
N ILE A 148 -7.64 -11.13 -10.52
CA ILE A 148 -6.19 -10.98 -10.52
C ILE A 148 -5.53 -12.33 -10.74
N GLU A 149 -5.86 -13.36 -9.95
CA GLU A 149 -5.20 -14.67 -10.06
C GLU A 149 -5.49 -15.38 -11.39
N ASN A 150 -6.67 -15.15 -11.99
CA ASN A 150 -6.99 -15.72 -13.31
C ASN A 150 -6.16 -15.09 -14.45
N LYS A 151 -5.66 -13.86 -14.26
CA LYS A 151 -4.92 -13.12 -15.29
C LYS A 151 -3.42 -13.11 -15.05
N TYR A 152 -3.02 -13.05 -13.79
CA TYR A 152 -1.64 -12.88 -13.37
C TYR A 152 -1.22 -14.11 -12.59
N SER A 153 -0.07 -14.70 -12.92
CA SER A 153 0.51 -15.84 -12.20
C SER A 153 1.08 -15.40 -10.84
N VAL A 154 0.22 -14.83 -9.98
CA VAL A 154 0.54 -14.38 -8.63
C VAL A 154 -0.40 -15.07 -7.64
N LYS A 155 0.08 -15.33 -6.43
CA LYS A 155 -0.74 -15.84 -5.34
C LYS A 155 -1.13 -14.71 -4.40
N LEU A 156 -2.42 -14.54 -4.18
CA LEU A 156 -2.97 -13.55 -3.26
C LEU A 156 -3.45 -14.20 -1.97
N ASN A 157 -3.23 -13.52 -0.86
CA ASN A 157 -3.76 -13.90 0.44
C ASN A 157 -4.88 -12.94 0.85
N ILE A 158 -5.88 -13.50 1.52
CA ILE A 158 -6.93 -12.76 2.20
C ILE A 158 -6.70 -12.93 3.70
N GLU A 159 -6.77 -11.83 4.44
CA GLU A 159 -6.54 -11.80 5.89
C GLU A 159 -7.44 -10.73 6.52
N GLU A 160 -7.83 -10.89 7.79
CA GLU A 160 -8.56 -9.86 8.53
C GLU A 160 -7.76 -8.55 8.56
N ALA A 161 -8.39 -7.43 8.19
CA ALA A 161 -7.75 -6.13 8.13
C ALA A 161 -7.23 -5.68 9.49
N TYR A 162 -8.01 -5.88 10.54
CA TYR A 162 -7.57 -5.56 11.89
C TYR A 162 -6.26 -6.27 12.26
N THR A 163 -6.21 -7.60 12.13
CA THR A 163 -5.00 -8.39 12.38
C THR A 163 -3.81 -7.95 11.53
N TYR A 164 -4.04 -7.70 10.23
CA TYR A 164 -3.00 -7.22 9.33
C TYR A 164 -2.43 -5.86 9.77
N PHE A 165 -3.28 -4.86 9.98
CA PHE A 165 -2.86 -3.51 10.32
C PHE A 165 -2.23 -3.44 11.72
N GLN A 166 -2.70 -4.25 12.66
CA GLN A 166 -2.05 -4.42 13.97
C GLN A 166 -0.64 -5.00 13.82
N ARG A 167 -0.46 -6.06 13.03
CA ARG A 167 0.86 -6.68 12.85
C ARG A 167 1.88 -5.72 12.23
N ILE A 168 1.51 -5.00 11.18
CA ILE A 168 2.45 -4.08 10.51
C ILE A 168 2.74 -2.82 11.35
N ASN A 169 1.91 -2.54 12.36
CA ASN A 169 2.14 -1.49 13.34
C ASN A 169 3.06 -1.96 14.48
N VAL A 170 2.79 -3.14 15.05
CA VAL A 170 3.56 -3.72 16.17
C VAL A 170 5.01 -4.03 15.78
N ALA A 171 5.25 -4.44 14.54
CA ALA A 171 6.61 -4.66 14.01
C ALA A 171 7.56 -3.47 14.29
N ASN A 172 7.06 -2.24 14.45
CA ASN A 172 7.87 -1.04 14.63
C ASN A 172 8.14 -0.73 16.11
N SER A 173 7.19 -1.04 17.01
CA SER A 173 7.37 -0.86 18.46
C SER A 173 8.54 -1.67 19.05
N GLN A 174 8.95 -2.75 18.38
CA GLN A 174 10.10 -3.56 18.78
C GLN A 174 11.44 -2.96 18.32
N PHE A 175 11.47 -2.19 17.22
CA PHE A 175 12.68 -1.51 16.75
C PHE A 175 12.97 -0.20 17.50
N ASP A 176 11.95 0.45 18.09
CA ASP A 176 12.15 1.65 18.93
C ASP A 176 12.73 1.35 20.32
N SER A 177 12.71 0.08 20.76
CA SER A 177 13.33 -0.32 22.04
C SER A 177 14.84 -0.59 21.97
N SER A 178 15.44 -0.59 20.77
CA SER A 178 16.85 -0.88 20.54
C SER A 178 17.67 0.29 19.97
N SER A 179 17.05 1.45 19.73
CA SER A 179 17.70 2.68 19.23
C SER A 179 18.05 3.70 20.33
N ALA A 180 17.93 3.34 21.61
CA ALA A 180 18.55 4.08 22.72
C ALA A 180 20.07 3.82 22.77
N PHE A 181 20.77 4.06 21.66
CA PHE A 181 22.23 4.10 21.64
C PHE A 181 22.70 5.52 22.00
N ASN A 182 23.09 5.67 23.26
CA ASN A 182 24.12 6.55 23.79
C ASN A 182 24.67 7.61 22.82
N CYS A 183 24.05 8.80 22.81
CA CYS A 183 24.82 10.03 22.58
C CYS A 183 25.54 10.36 23.90
N ILE A 184 26.73 9.79 24.08
CA ILE A 184 27.70 10.27 25.06
C ILE A 184 28.19 11.62 24.54
N GLU A 185 27.88 12.68 25.28
CA GLU A 185 28.46 14.00 25.09
C GLU A 185 29.99 13.91 25.25
N PHE A 186 30.73 14.14 24.16
CA PHE A 186 32.10 14.61 24.27
C PHE A 186 32.05 16.14 24.28
N GLN A 187 32.15 16.72 25.47
CA GLN A 187 32.59 18.10 25.62
C GLN A 187 34.12 18.13 25.64
N SER A 188 34.65 19.13 24.93
CA SER A 188 36.05 19.49 24.69
C SER A 188 36.93 19.60 25.93
#